data_AF-A0AAD9PZ56-F1
#
_entry.id   AF-A0AAD9PZ56-F1
#
_cell.length_a   1.000
_cell.length_b   1.000
_cell.length_c   1.000
_cell.angle_alpha   90.00
_cell.angle_beta   90.00
_cell.angle_gamma   90.00
#
_symmetry.space_group_name_H-M   'P 1'
#
loop_
_entity.id
_entity.type
_entity.pdbx_description
1 polymer ?
#
loop_
_entity_poly.entity_id
_entity_poly.type
_entity_poly.pdbx_seq_one_letter_code
_entity_poly.pdbx_strand_id
1 'polypeptide(L)'
;VRKLKEKRRTVEGKLERREIVKDYSTFDSQTYAPMSRVGVFLDRGSEQYNVKSYHLNTYQGLLELEASLPDFVTQPRIQAPKPKSSGKRGFVKRSQRRQRELEEVANAIELAKKPLEIQKPLRFLVKVEKPIPRPPTPSVEVPSQFEEEEELAIIFLQKVVRGRAIQNMMFEGKEKRLELIQELRSTHALQEAGQLEKKNKRQAVLSLQRQRRLDTNKNSFVEEALAQMEGSTLADMFDFLSKELIRIQEERRIHAFAMLAERQRRIREAKESGRRQLEERRRREEDEIFKQVVKVHQSTVDTYLEDIIMGAIDKTAEEQARKEIQEQAEKINQVAYDMEKTRTKLQSEEIVAELVSSFLLPEVQKITMRENG
;
A
#
# COMPACT_ATOMS: atom_id res chain seq x y z
N VAL A 1 21.50 -55.66 61.09
CA VAL A 1 21.01 -56.02 59.73
C VAL A 1 21.62 -55.19 58.59
N ARG A 2 21.67 -53.85 58.66
CA ARG A 2 22.17 -52.97 57.57
C ARG A 2 23.63 -53.24 57.12
N LYS A 3 24.59 -53.34 58.06
CA LYS A 3 26.01 -53.66 57.75
C LYS A 3 26.20 -55.04 57.09
N LEU A 4 25.38 -56.03 57.46
CA LEU A 4 25.37 -57.36 56.84
C LEU A 4 24.85 -57.31 55.39
N LYS A 5 23.88 -56.43 55.10
CA LYS A 5 23.33 -56.22 53.75
C LYS A 5 24.33 -55.55 52.81
N GLU A 6 25.14 -54.60 53.29
CA GLU A 6 26.22 -53.98 52.51
C GLU A 6 27.36 -54.96 52.23
N LYS A 7 27.82 -55.73 53.23
CA LYS A 7 28.82 -56.79 53.01
C LYS A 7 28.35 -57.88 52.04
N ARG A 8 27.03 -58.14 51.97
CA ARG A 8 26.41 -59.04 50.99
C ARG A 8 26.24 -58.43 49.60
N ARG A 9 26.42 -57.12 49.40
CA ARG A 9 26.45 -56.51 48.06
C ARG A 9 27.82 -56.64 47.41
N THR A 10 28.89 -56.58 48.19
CA THR A 10 30.28 -56.74 47.76
C THR A 10 30.86 -58.10 48.16
N VAL A 11 30.18 -59.19 47.76
CA VAL A 11 30.55 -60.57 48.14
C VAL A 11 31.88 -61.02 47.54
N GLU A 12 32.23 -60.54 46.34
CA GLU A 12 33.45 -60.93 45.64
C GLU A 12 34.72 -60.19 46.10
N GLY A 13 34.60 -59.22 47.03
CA GLY A 13 35.74 -58.46 47.57
C GLY A 13 36.50 -57.59 46.55
N LYS A 14 36.02 -57.49 45.30
CA LYS A 14 36.62 -56.68 44.25
C LYS A 14 36.39 -55.19 44.53
N LEU A 15 37.46 -54.40 44.50
CA LEU A 15 37.37 -52.94 44.57
C LEU A 15 36.74 -52.42 43.27
N GLU A 16 35.54 -51.84 43.37
CA GLU A 16 34.88 -51.20 42.23
C GLU A 16 35.68 -49.97 41.80
N ARG A 17 35.96 -49.85 40.49
CA ARG A 17 36.62 -48.68 39.93
C ARG A 17 35.66 -47.49 40.06
N ARG A 18 36.16 -46.35 40.53
CA ARG A 18 35.38 -45.12 40.71
C ARG A 18 34.70 -44.70 39.39
N GLU A 19 33.36 -44.63 39.41
CA GLU A 19 32.55 -44.15 38.29
C GLU A 19 32.32 -42.64 38.41
N ILE A 20 33.12 -41.84 37.68
CA ILE A 20 33.08 -40.37 37.74
C ILE A 20 31.67 -39.85 37.40
N VAL A 21 31.04 -40.38 36.35
CA VAL A 21 29.71 -39.93 35.91
C VAL A 21 28.66 -40.15 37.00
N LYS A 22 28.73 -41.27 37.72
CA LYS A 22 27.78 -41.60 38.78
C LYS A 22 27.98 -40.74 40.02
N ASP A 23 29.23 -40.43 40.36
CA ASP A 23 29.57 -39.51 41.44
C ASP A 23 28.98 -38.11 41.16
N TYR A 24 29.16 -37.57 39.95
CA TYR A 24 28.60 -36.26 39.60
C TYR A 24 27.08 -36.25 39.38
N SER A 25 26.45 -37.42 39.20
CA SER A 25 24.99 -37.56 39.05
C SER A 25 24.23 -37.61 40.37
N THR A 26 24.89 -38.01 41.46
CA THR A 26 24.25 -38.12 42.78
C THR A 26 24.78 -37.05 43.73
N PHE A 27 23.90 -36.20 44.25
CA PHE A 27 24.27 -35.12 45.18
C PHE A 27 24.78 -35.64 46.53
N ASP A 28 24.44 -36.89 46.89
CA ASP A 28 24.93 -37.56 48.10
C ASP A 28 26.37 -38.09 47.95
N SER A 29 26.97 -37.98 46.76
CA SER A 29 28.32 -38.48 46.52
C SER A 29 29.39 -37.64 47.21
N GLN A 30 30.59 -38.22 47.35
CA GLN A 30 31.73 -37.53 47.97
C GLN A 30 32.18 -36.28 47.20
N THR A 31 31.77 -36.10 45.95
CA THR A 31 32.13 -34.91 45.16
C THR A 31 31.40 -33.64 45.62
N TYR A 32 30.14 -33.77 46.04
CA TYR A 32 29.34 -32.65 46.53
C TYR A 32 29.30 -32.60 48.07
N ALA A 33 29.28 -33.75 48.74
CA ALA A 33 29.22 -33.86 50.19
C ALA A 33 30.39 -34.71 50.74
N PRO A 34 31.62 -34.16 50.80
CA PRO A 34 32.78 -34.90 51.27
C PRO A 34 32.66 -35.20 52.78
N MET A 35 32.86 -36.46 53.15
CA MET A 35 32.90 -36.88 54.55
C MET A 35 34.21 -36.43 55.22
N SER A 36 34.13 -35.82 56.40
CA SER A 36 35.29 -35.24 57.10
C SER A 36 36.42 -36.22 57.40
N ARG A 37 36.11 -37.52 57.57
CA ARG A 37 37.11 -38.58 57.76
C ARG A 37 38.05 -38.82 56.57
N VAL A 38 37.68 -38.37 55.36
CA VAL A 38 38.49 -38.51 54.14
C VAL A 38 39.53 -37.40 54.03
N GLY A 39 39.34 -36.28 54.76
CA GLY A 39 40.32 -35.20 54.91
C GLY A 39 40.52 -34.28 53.70
N VAL A 40 40.02 -34.65 52.52
CA VAL A 40 40.16 -33.85 51.29
C VAL A 40 38.91 -33.03 51.06
N PHE A 41 39.03 -31.71 51.17
CA PHE A 41 37.98 -30.74 50.85
C PHE A 41 38.49 -29.85 49.72
N LEU A 42 37.92 -29.98 48.53
CA LEU A 42 38.32 -29.20 47.34
C LEU A 42 38.10 -27.69 47.54
N ASP A 43 37.07 -27.32 48.32
CA ASP A 43 36.70 -25.92 48.54
C ASP A 43 37.50 -25.24 49.66
N ARG A 44 38.25 -26.00 50.47
CA ARG A 44 39.12 -25.42 51.51
C ARG A 44 40.34 -24.80 50.83
N GLY A 45 40.42 -23.47 50.83
CA GLY A 45 41.46 -22.71 50.12
C GLY A 45 40.99 -22.13 48.78
N SER A 46 39.71 -22.21 48.45
CA SER A 46 39.11 -21.57 47.27
C SER A 46 39.42 -20.06 47.19
N GLU A 47 39.59 -19.40 48.34
CA GLU A 47 39.98 -17.99 48.41
C GLU A 47 41.34 -17.67 47.77
N GLN A 48 42.25 -18.65 47.64
CA GLN A 48 43.55 -18.46 46.98
C GLN A 48 43.41 -18.27 45.47
N TYR A 49 42.31 -18.76 44.88
CA TYR A 49 42.01 -18.60 43.45
C TYR A 49 41.19 -17.35 43.16
N ASN A 50 40.78 -16.60 44.18
CA ASN A 50 40.13 -15.31 44.00
C ASN A 50 41.18 -14.31 43.49
N VAL A 51 41.20 -14.10 42.17
CA VAL A 51 42.12 -13.17 41.51
C VAL A 51 41.76 -11.73 41.88
N LYS A 52 42.47 -11.19 42.88
CA LYS A 52 42.43 -9.75 43.21
C LYS A 52 43.49 -9.03 42.40
N SER A 53 43.14 -8.63 41.18
CA SER A 53 44.06 -7.92 40.28
C SER A 53 43.83 -6.41 40.31
N TYR A 54 44.90 -5.64 40.49
CA TYR A 54 44.89 -4.18 40.32
C TYR A 54 44.39 -3.77 38.93
N HIS A 55 44.71 -4.60 37.92
CA HIS A 55 44.35 -4.34 36.54
C HIS A 55 42.87 -4.42 36.23
N LEU A 56 42.09 -5.18 37.02
CA LEU A 56 40.65 -5.30 36.83
C LEU A 56 39.86 -4.23 37.61
N ASN A 57 40.48 -3.64 38.64
CA ASN A 57 39.82 -2.69 39.54
C ASN A 57 40.02 -1.23 39.12
N THR A 58 40.99 -0.93 38.27
CA THR A 58 41.33 0.44 37.85
C THR A 58 41.30 0.58 36.34
N TYR A 59 40.83 1.71 35.84
CA TYR A 59 40.78 2.00 34.40
C TYR A 59 42.19 2.00 33.78
N GLN A 60 43.17 2.58 34.47
CA GLN A 60 44.56 2.59 34.03
C GLN A 60 45.13 1.17 33.92
N GLY A 61 44.80 0.31 34.88
CA GLY A 61 45.21 -1.09 34.85
C GLY A 61 44.59 -1.89 33.70
N LEU A 62 43.36 -1.55 33.25
CA LEU A 62 42.75 -2.15 32.07
C LEU A 62 43.46 -1.74 30.77
N LEU A 63 43.85 -0.47 30.65
CA LEU A 63 44.61 0.02 29.49
C LEU A 63 46.00 -0.64 29.41
N GLU A 64 46.66 -0.85 30.55
CA GLU A 64 47.93 -1.59 30.60
C GLU A 64 47.76 -3.05 30.17
N LEU A 65 46.66 -3.70 30.56
CA LEU A 65 46.34 -5.04 30.09
C LEU A 65 46.06 -5.07 28.59
N GLU A 66 45.26 -4.14 28.09
CA GLU A 66 44.96 -4.03 26.66
C GLU A 66 46.25 -3.85 25.84
N ALA A 67 47.18 -3.01 26.32
CA ALA A 67 48.47 -2.78 25.67
C ALA A 67 49.42 -4.00 25.76
N SER A 68 49.28 -4.85 26.79
CA SER A 68 50.07 -6.08 26.94
C SER A 68 49.57 -7.21 26.04
N LEU A 69 48.31 -7.15 25.60
CA LEU A 69 47.71 -8.16 24.75
C LEU A 69 48.11 -7.93 23.29
N PRO A 70 48.45 -9.00 22.56
CA PRO A 70 48.77 -8.88 21.14
C PRO A 70 47.54 -8.49 20.32
N ASP A 71 47.75 -7.69 19.28
CA ASP A 71 46.71 -7.09 18.43
C ASP A 71 45.65 -8.07 17.90
N PHE A 72 45.99 -9.37 17.75
CA PHE A 72 45.03 -10.37 17.28
C PHE A 72 43.90 -10.70 18.29
N VAL A 73 44.08 -10.34 19.56
CA VAL A 73 43.09 -10.54 20.63
C VAL A 73 42.08 -9.40 20.64
N THR A 74 42.54 -8.16 20.40
CA THR A 74 41.71 -6.96 20.43
C THR A 74 41.05 -6.65 19.10
N GLN A 75 41.69 -7.03 17.97
CA GLN A 75 41.18 -6.72 16.64
C GLN A 75 40.52 -7.93 15.96
N PRO A 76 39.35 -7.75 15.29
CA PRO A 76 38.66 -8.82 14.60
C PRO A 76 39.43 -9.27 13.37
N ARG A 77 39.78 -10.56 13.31
CA ARG A 77 40.49 -11.14 12.16
C ARG A 77 39.49 -11.52 11.07
N ILE A 78 39.27 -10.61 10.12
CA ILE A 78 38.44 -10.88 8.95
C ILE A 78 39.21 -11.81 7.99
N GLN A 79 38.98 -13.12 8.09
CA GLN A 79 39.44 -14.07 7.09
C GLN A 79 38.35 -14.26 6.03
N ALA A 80 38.60 -13.74 4.82
CA ALA A 80 37.73 -14.02 3.69
C ALA A 80 37.64 -15.54 3.46
N PRO A 81 36.45 -16.10 3.19
CA PRO A 81 36.29 -17.51 2.97
C PRO A 81 37.20 -17.97 1.83
N LYS A 82 38.07 -18.93 2.11
CA LYS A 82 38.90 -19.54 1.08
C LYS A 82 37.97 -20.20 0.06
N PRO A 83 38.06 -19.87 -1.23
CA PRO A 83 37.22 -20.51 -2.24
C PRO A 83 37.47 -22.02 -2.21
N LYS A 84 36.39 -22.80 -2.26
CA LYS A 84 36.47 -24.27 -2.32
C LYS A 84 37.36 -24.67 -3.50
N SER A 85 38.25 -25.62 -3.23
CA SER A 85 39.29 -26.16 -4.12
C SER A 85 38.89 -26.21 -5.60
N SER A 86 39.85 -25.83 -6.44
CA SER A 86 39.84 -25.93 -7.90
C SER A 86 39.62 -27.36 -8.38
N GLY A 87 38.48 -27.61 -8.99
CA GLY A 87 38.32 -28.74 -9.91
C GLY A 87 39.24 -28.60 -11.12
N LYS A 88 39.76 -29.73 -11.61
CA LYS A 88 40.59 -29.83 -12.82
C LYS A 88 39.89 -29.13 -14.00
N ARG A 89 40.55 -28.10 -14.56
CA ARG A 89 40.29 -27.44 -15.86
C ARG A 89 39.17 -26.36 -15.92
N GLY A 90 39.21 -25.31 -15.11
CA GLY A 90 38.34 -24.16 -15.45
C GLY A 90 38.57 -22.84 -14.75
N PHE A 91 39.01 -22.85 -13.48
CA PHE A 91 39.12 -21.61 -12.72
C PHE A 91 40.59 -21.18 -12.57
N VAL A 92 41.05 -20.30 -13.45
CA VAL A 92 42.31 -19.56 -13.30
C VAL A 92 42.06 -18.41 -12.33
N LYS A 93 42.89 -18.28 -11.27
CA LYS A 93 42.78 -17.17 -10.32
C LYS A 93 42.79 -15.83 -11.08
N ARG A 94 41.98 -14.85 -10.65
CA ARG A 94 41.87 -13.54 -11.32
C ARG A 94 43.22 -12.86 -11.56
N SER A 95 44.17 -13.02 -10.64
CA SER A 95 45.55 -12.52 -10.79
C SER A 95 46.30 -13.20 -11.94
N GLN A 96 46.19 -14.52 -12.06
CA GLN A 96 46.83 -15.30 -13.13
C GLN A 96 46.17 -15.07 -14.50
N ARG A 97 44.84 -14.84 -14.54
CA ARG A 97 44.15 -14.43 -15.77
C ARG A 97 44.65 -13.07 -16.23
N ARG A 98 44.73 -12.10 -15.32
CA ARG A 98 45.26 -10.77 -15.62
C ARG A 98 46.72 -10.82 -16.07
N GLN A 99 47.55 -11.70 -15.48
CA GLN A 99 48.92 -11.90 -15.94
C GLN A 99 48.98 -12.44 -17.37
N ARG A 100 48.15 -13.43 -17.74
CA ARG A 100 48.08 -13.91 -19.13
C ARG A 100 47.62 -12.82 -20.10
N GLU A 101 46.60 -12.05 -19.73
CA GLU A 101 46.14 -10.91 -20.54
C GLU A 101 47.26 -9.89 -20.75
N LEU A 102 48.06 -9.60 -19.71
CA LEU A 102 49.21 -8.70 -19.82
C LEU A 102 50.33 -9.27 -20.70
N GLU A 103 50.61 -10.58 -20.62
CA GLU A 103 51.58 -11.26 -21.47
C GLU A 103 51.14 -11.24 -22.95
N GLU A 104 49.85 -11.47 -23.23
CA GLU A 104 49.28 -11.39 -24.58
C GLU A 104 49.39 -9.97 -25.15
N VAL A 105 49.07 -8.94 -24.35
CA VAL A 105 49.20 -7.54 -24.75
C VAL A 105 50.67 -7.16 -24.99
N ALA A 106 51.58 -7.61 -24.12
CA ALA A 106 53.02 -7.37 -24.29
C ALA A 106 53.54 -7.99 -25.60
N ASN A 107 53.15 -9.24 -25.90
CA ASN A 107 53.52 -9.92 -27.14
C ASN A 107 52.95 -9.19 -28.38
N ALA A 108 51.71 -8.70 -28.32
CA ALA A 108 51.12 -7.92 -29.40
C ALA A 108 51.86 -6.59 -29.65
N ILE A 109 52.29 -5.91 -28.57
CA ILE A 109 53.09 -4.69 -28.66
C ILE A 109 54.48 -4.99 -29.24
N GLU A 110 55.12 -6.09 -28.85
CA GLU A 110 56.41 -6.50 -29.41
C GLU A 110 56.33 -6.83 -30.90
N LEU A 111 55.25 -7.50 -31.33
CA LEU A 111 54.99 -7.77 -32.75
C LEU A 111 54.73 -6.48 -33.53
N ALA A 112 53.97 -5.54 -32.97
CA ALA A 112 53.71 -4.24 -33.60
C ALA A 112 54.95 -3.33 -33.67
N LYS A 113 55.90 -3.48 -32.74
CA LYS A 113 57.17 -2.75 -32.74
C LYS A 113 58.18 -3.27 -33.75
N LYS A 114 58.05 -4.51 -34.23
CA LYS A 114 58.93 -5.05 -35.27
C LYS A 114 58.57 -4.36 -36.60
N PRO A 115 59.51 -3.64 -37.25
CA PRO A 115 59.24 -3.04 -38.55
C PRO A 115 58.94 -4.16 -39.57
N LEU A 116 57.94 -3.95 -40.43
CA LEU A 116 57.64 -4.86 -41.52
C LEU A 116 58.88 -5.00 -42.41
N GLU A 117 59.44 -6.21 -42.50
CA GLU A 117 60.54 -6.52 -43.41
C GLU A 117 60.03 -6.42 -44.85
N ILE A 118 60.21 -5.26 -45.47
CA ILE A 118 60.00 -5.09 -46.91
C ILE A 118 61.11 -5.90 -47.59
N GLN A 119 60.75 -7.04 -48.19
CA GLN A 119 61.67 -7.78 -49.04
C GLN A 119 62.19 -6.83 -50.12
N LYS A 120 63.48 -6.52 -50.08
CA LYS A 120 64.11 -5.63 -51.06
C LYS A 120 63.91 -6.25 -52.46
N PRO A 121 63.20 -5.60 -53.39
CA PRO A 121 63.05 -6.15 -54.72
C PRO A 121 64.42 -6.19 -55.42
N LEU A 122 64.65 -7.25 -56.20
CA LEU A 122 65.86 -7.46 -56.97
C LEU A 122 66.07 -6.30 -57.95
N ARG A 123 67.27 -5.71 -57.92
CA ARG A 123 67.63 -4.48 -58.62
C ARG A 123 67.82 -4.76 -60.11
N PHE A 124 66.87 -4.36 -60.94
CA PHE A 124 67.12 -4.09 -62.36
C PHE A 124 67.26 -2.57 -62.58
N LEU A 125 68.03 -2.16 -63.58
CA LEU A 125 68.16 -0.75 -63.97
C LEU A 125 66.86 -0.29 -64.65
N VAL A 126 65.92 0.18 -63.84
CA VAL A 126 64.70 0.85 -64.31
C VAL A 126 64.97 2.35 -64.40
N LYS A 127 64.68 2.94 -65.55
CA LYS A 127 64.78 4.39 -65.77
C LYS A 127 63.71 5.07 -64.91
N VAL A 128 64.14 5.84 -63.91
CA VAL A 128 63.24 6.52 -62.95
C VAL A 128 62.63 7.75 -63.62
N GLU A 129 61.33 7.74 -63.86
CA GLU A 129 60.58 8.92 -64.27
C GLU A 129 60.46 9.89 -63.09
N LYS A 130 60.73 11.18 -63.32
CA LYS A 130 60.62 12.20 -62.26
C LYS A 130 59.15 12.36 -61.87
N PRO A 131 58.81 12.33 -60.57
CA PRO A 131 57.42 12.46 -60.12
C PRO A 131 56.84 13.82 -60.52
N ILE A 132 55.53 13.83 -60.80
CA ILE A 132 54.75 15.03 -61.14
C ILE A 132 54.95 16.07 -60.02
N PRO A 133 55.23 17.35 -60.35
CA PRO A 133 55.41 18.39 -59.33
C PRO A 133 54.15 18.50 -58.47
N ARG A 134 54.37 18.61 -57.15
CA ARG A 134 53.30 18.69 -56.16
C ARG A 134 52.38 19.88 -56.48
N PRO A 135 51.06 19.77 -56.25
CA PRO A 135 50.20 20.94 -56.30
C PRO A 135 50.74 22.00 -55.33
N PRO A 136 50.61 23.29 -55.65
CA PRO A 136 51.05 24.35 -54.76
C PRO A 136 50.39 24.19 -53.39
N THR A 137 51.19 24.26 -52.33
CA THR A 137 50.72 24.11 -50.95
C THR A 137 49.60 25.11 -50.68
N PRO A 138 48.46 24.68 -50.09
CA PRO A 138 47.40 25.61 -49.73
C PRO A 138 47.97 26.65 -48.76
N SER A 139 47.93 27.92 -49.18
CA SER A 139 48.33 29.06 -48.36
C SER A 139 47.20 29.41 -47.40
N VAL A 140 47.49 29.45 -46.11
CA VAL A 140 46.59 30.01 -45.10
C VAL A 140 46.58 31.52 -45.28
N GLU A 141 45.40 32.14 -45.17
CA GLU A 141 45.27 33.60 -45.18
C GLU A 141 46.14 34.16 -44.04
N VAL A 142 47.08 35.05 -44.38
CA VAL A 142 47.90 35.73 -43.38
C VAL A 142 46.97 36.69 -42.64
N PRO A 143 46.74 36.51 -41.33
CA PRO A 143 45.86 37.39 -40.58
C PRO A 143 46.36 38.83 -40.65
N SER A 144 45.44 39.78 -40.48
CA SER A 144 45.80 41.19 -40.48
C SER A 144 46.73 41.50 -39.29
N GLN A 145 47.62 42.49 -39.43
CA GLN A 145 48.56 42.87 -38.36
C GLN A 145 47.85 43.18 -37.02
N PHE A 146 46.61 43.67 -37.09
CA PHE A 146 45.79 43.95 -35.91
C PHE A 146 45.33 42.67 -35.21
N GLU A 147 44.89 41.65 -35.97
CA GLU A 147 44.51 40.34 -35.41
C GLU A 147 45.73 39.63 -34.81
N GLU A 148 46.92 39.77 -35.41
CA GLU A 148 48.17 39.24 -34.84
C GLU A 148 48.50 39.90 -33.49
N GLU A 149 48.33 41.22 -33.37
CA GLU A 149 48.55 41.94 -32.11
C GLU A 149 47.52 41.53 -31.02
N GLU A 150 46.25 41.35 -31.40
CA GLU A 150 45.21 40.85 -30.51
C GLU A 150 45.50 39.41 -30.05
N GLU A 151 45.87 38.51 -30.96
CA GLU A 151 46.24 37.14 -30.63
C GLU A 151 47.48 37.08 -29.71
N LEU A 152 48.48 37.91 -29.97
CA LEU A 152 49.67 38.03 -29.13
C LEU A 152 49.32 38.55 -27.72
N ALA A 153 48.43 39.54 -27.61
CA ALA A 153 47.93 40.04 -26.34
C ALA A 153 47.14 38.97 -25.57
N ILE A 154 46.30 38.19 -26.26
CA ILE A 154 45.54 37.06 -25.68
C ILE A 154 46.49 35.96 -25.20
N ILE A 155 47.49 35.59 -26.00
CA ILE A 155 48.52 34.60 -25.62
C ILE A 155 49.31 35.09 -24.40
N PHE A 156 49.64 36.39 -24.35
CA PHE A 156 50.32 36.98 -23.20
C PHE A 156 49.46 36.89 -21.93
N LEU A 157 48.19 37.29 -22.00
CA LEU A 157 47.24 37.15 -20.89
C LEU A 157 47.12 35.69 -20.44
N GLN A 158 47.02 34.76 -21.39
CA GLN A 158 46.94 33.34 -21.08
C GLN A 158 48.21 32.83 -20.37
N LYS A 159 49.41 33.28 -20.80
CA LYS A 159 50.68 32.94 -20.13
C LYS A 159 50.74 33.51 -18.71
N VAL A 160 50.30 34.75 -18.50
CA VAL A 160 50.26 35.38 -17.18
C VAL A 160 49.31 34.65 -16.25
N VAL A 161 48.09 34.33 -16.71
CA VAL A 161 47.09 33.60 -15.91
C VAL A 161 47.58 32.19 -15.56
N ARG A 162 48.16 31.45 -16.52
CA ARG A 162 48.77 30.14 -16.26
C ARG A 162 49.93 30.24 -15.26
N GLY A 163 50.83 31.22 -15.44
CA GLY A 163 51.95 31.45 -14.55
C GLY A 163 51.48 31.77 -13.12
N ARG A 164 50.48 32.63 -12.97
CA ARG A 164 49.90 32.99 -11.67
C ARG A 164 49.20 31.81 -11.02
N ALA A 165 48.47 30.99 -11.79
CA ALA A 165 47.86 29.76 -11.29
C ALA A 165 48.90 28.79 -10.74
N ILE A 166 50.01 28.57 -11.47
CA ILE A 166 51.11 27.71 -11.00
C ILE A 166 51.76 28.28 -9.73
N GLN A 167 51.99 29.59 -9.67
CA GLN A 167 52.53 30.26 -8.49
C GLN A 167 51.62 30.11 -7.27
N ASN A 168 50.30 30.28 -7.44
CA ASN A 168 49.34 30.09 -6.36
C ASN A 168 49.31 28.63 -5.89
N MET A 169 49.29 27.66 -6.81
CA MET A 169 49.37 26.23 -6.46
C MET A 169 50.66 25.90 -5.69
N MET A 170 51.80 26.46 -6.11
CA MET A 170 53.06 26.31 -5.39
C MET A 170 53.02 26.98 -4.02
N PHE A 171 52.44 28.17 -3.90
CA PHE A 171 52.32 28.90 -2.65
C PHE A 171 51.48 28.12 -1.64
N GLU A 172 50.29 27.67 -2.03
CA GLU A 172 49.43 26.81 -1.20
C GLU A 172 50.13 25.51 -0.81
N GLY A 173 50.83 24.86 -1.75
CA GLY A 173 51.59 23.64 -1.48
C GLY A 173 52.71 23.87 -0.46
N LYS A 174 53.40 25.02 -0.54
CA LYS A 174 54.43 25.44 0.42
C LYS A 174 53.82 25.72 1.78
N GLU A 175 52.69 26.43 1.85
CA GLU A 175 51.99 26.74 3.11
C GLU A 175 51.55 25.47 3.83
N LYS A 176 50.93 24.52 3.09
CA LYS A 176 50.52 23.21 3.63
C LYS A 176 51.67 22.39 4.20
N ARG A 177 52.87 22.54 3.63
CA ARG A 177 54.09 21.78 4.03
C ARG A 177 55.07 22.61 4.86
N LEU A 178 54.69 23.82 5.28
CA LEU A 178 55.59 24.78 5.93
C LEU A 178 56.19 24.21 7.21
N GLU A 179 55.41 23.49 8.01
CA GLU A 179 55.89 22.80 9.22
C GLU A 179 56.97 21.78 8.91
N LEU A 180 56.72 20.88 7.95
CA LEU A 180 57.70 19.88 7.51
C LEU A 180 58.98 20.54 6.99
N ILE A 181 58.85 21.65 6.26
CA ILE A 181 60.01 22.42 5.78
C ILE A 181 60.79 23.01 6.96
N GLN A 182 60.13 23.52 7.99
CA GLN A 182 60.78 24.03 9.20
C GLN A 182 61.45 22.91 10.00
N GLU A 183 60.83 21.73 10.09
CA GLU A 183 61.41 20.52 10.69
C GLU A 183 62.71 20.14 9.97
N LEU A 184 62.66 20.02 8.64
CA LEU A 184 63.83 19.66 7.81
C LEU A 184 64.92 20.73 7.85
N ARG A 185 64.58 22.02 7.96
CA ARG A 185 65.56 23.12 8.11
C ARG A 185 66.18 23.21 9.51
N SER A 186 65.59 22.52 10.49
CA SER A 186 66.06 22.50 11.89
C SER A 186 67.14 21.45 12.16
N THR A 187 67.55 20.64 11.17
CA THR A 187 68.55 19.57 11.35
C THR A 187 69.98 19.99 11.03
N HIS A 188 70.18 21.06 10.24
CA HIS A 188 71.50 21.47 9.75
C HIS A 188 72.06 22.68 10.53
N ALA A 189 73.11 22.44 11.33
CA ALA A 189 74.01 23.46 11.88
C ALA A 189 75.40 22.87 12.15
N LEU A 190 76.45 23.57 11.71
CA LEU A 190 77.86 23.13 11.86
C LEU A 190 78.47 23.51 13.22
N GLN A 191 78.01 24.61 13.84
CA GLN A 191 78.53 25.11 15.13
C GLN A 191 77.66 24.64 16.30
N GLU A 192 78.27 24.31 17.45
CA GLU A 192 77.60 23.77 18.64
C GLU A 192 76.50 24.70 19.19
N ALA A 193 76.75 26.02 19.26
CA ALA A 193 75.75 27.01 19.64
C ALA A 193 74.54 27.01 18.68
N GLY A 194 74.80 26.90 17.37
CA GLY A 194 73.76 26.79 16.36
C GLY A 194 72.97 25.48 16.43
N GLN A 195 73.60 24.38 16.88
CA GLN A 195 72.92 23.09 17.07
C GLN A 195 71.91 23.15 18.22
N LEU A 196 72.21 23.84 19.31
CA LEU A 196 71.29 24.01 20.45
C LEU A 196 70.04 24.82 20.04
N GLU A 197 70.21 25.94 19.36
CA GLU A 197 69.07 26.73 18.86
C GLU A 197 68.19 25.93 17.90
N LYS A 198 68.82 25.11 17.04
CA LYS A 198 68.13 24.26 16.07
C LYS A 198 67.35 23.13 16.74
N LYS A 199 67.88 22.54 17.81
CA LYS A 199 67.15 21.58 18.67
C LYS A 199 65.93 22.22 19.32
N ASN A 200 66.05 23.45 19.84
CA ASN A 200 64.92 24.18 20.42
C ASN A 200 63.83 24.48 19.38
N LYS A 201 64.24 24.94 18.18
CA LYS A 201 63.32 25.15 17.05
C LYS A 201 62.62 23.85 16.64
N ARG A 202 63.33 22.73 16.59
CA ARG A 202 62.75 21.41 16.30
C ARG A 202 61.72 20.99 17.34
N GLN A 203 62.02 21.17 18.62
CA GLN A 203 61.09 20.86 19.70
C GLN A 203 59.82 21.72 19.63
N ALA A 204 59.95 23.02 19.34
CA ALA A 204 58.82 23.94 19.16
C ALA A 204 57.91 23.53 17.99
N VAL A 205 58.50 23.15 16.85
CA VAL A 205 57.71 22.68 15.69
C VAL A 205 57.00 21.35 16.00
N LEU A 206 57.68 20.40 16.66
CA LEU A 206 57.06 19.14 17.08
C LEU A 206 55.93 19.34 18.10
N SER A 207 56.06 20.28 19.05
CA SER A 207 54.97 20.61 19.97
C SER A 207 53.76 21.20 19.26
N LEU A 208 54.00 22.06 18.27
CA LEU A 208 52.94 22.71 17.49
C LEU A 208 52.22 21.70 16.59
N GLN A 209 52.96 20.76 15.97
CA GLN A 209 52.38 19.66 15.19
C GLN A 209 51.51 18.74 16.06
N ARG A 210 51.94 18.44 17.30
CA ARG A 210 51.14 17.66 18.26
C ARG A 210 49.84 18.38 18.62
N GLN A 211 49.90 19.68 18.91
CA GLN A 211 48.71 20.49 19.19
C GLN A 211 47.74 20.48 18.01
N ARG A 212 48.22 20.74 16.79
CA ARG A 212 47.36 20.70 15.60
C ARG A 212 46.73 19.34 15.37
N ARG A 213 47.45 18.23 15.56
CA ARG A 213 46.86 16.88 15.45
C ARG A 213 45.75 16.65 16.47
N LEU A 214 45.91 17.16 17.69
CA LEU A 214 44.85 17.08 18.70
C LEU A 214 43.64 17.93 18.31
N ASP A 215 43.88 19.14 17.80
CA ASP A 215 42.81 20.04 17.38
C ASP A 215 42.08 19.52 16.13
N THR A 216 42.79 18.94 15.15
CA THR A 216 42.15 18.30 14.00
C THR A 216 41.29 17.12 14.41
N ASN A 217 41.75 16.30 15.36
CA ASN A 217 40.98 15.16 15.84
C ASN A 217 39.74 15.60 16.63
N LYS A 218 39.86 16.68 17.42
CA LYS A 218 38.71 17.29 18.10
C LYS A 218 37.71 17.86 17.10
N ASN A 219 38.20 18.57 16.09
CA ASN A 219 37.35 19.15 15.06
C ASN A 219 36.66 18.07 14.22
N SER A 220 37.36 17.00 13.83
CA SER A 220 36.74 15.89 13.09
C SER A 220 35.66 15.20 13.91
N PHE A 221 35.86 15.04 15.22
CA PHE A 221 34.84 14.49 16.10
C PHE A 221 33.60 15.39 16.20
N VAL A 222 33.79 16.71 16.31
CA VAL A 222 32.69 17.68 16.32
C VAL A 222 31.97 17.70 14.98
N GLU A 223 32.70 17.70 13.86
CA GLU A 223 32.13 17.63 12.50
C GLU A 223 31.33 16.35 12.28
N GLU A 224 31.82 15.20 12.74
CA GLU A 224 31.11 13.93 12.65
C GLU A 224 29.80 13.95 13.47
N ALA A 225 29.85 14.47 14.70
CA ALA A 225 28.66 14.61 15.54
C ALA A 225 27.62 15.57 14.93
N LEU A 226 28.07 16.69 14.36
CA LEU A 226 27.20 17.64 13.67
C LEU A 226 26.59 17.02 12.41
N ALA A 227 27.40 16.36 11.58
CA ALA A 227 26.92 15.67 10.38
C ALA A 227 25.90 14.57 10.71
N GLN A 228 26.08 13.86 11.83
CA GLN A 228 25.11 12.87 12.29
C GLN A 228 23.78 13.52 12.70
N MET A 229 23.82 14.64 13.44
CA MET A 229 22.62 15.36 13.87
C MET A 229 21.89 16.02 12.68
N GLU A 230 22.63 16.61 11.75
CA GLU A 230 22.09 17.15 10.51
C GLU A 230 21.47 16.02 9.66
N GLY A 231 22.16 14.89 9.55
CA GLY A 231 21.67 13.71 8.84
C GLY A 231 20.37 13.16 9.43
N SER A 232 20.26 13.06 10.76
CA SER A 232 19.04 12.56 11.42
C SER A 232 17.88 13.54 11.24
N THR A 233 18.10 14.83 11.40
CA THR A 233 17.04 15.84 11.23
C THR A 233 16.55 15.91 9.78
N LEU A 234 17.45 15.83 8.80
CA LEU A 234 17.07 15.75 7.39
C LEU A 234 16.29 14.47 7.07
N ALA A 235 16.71 13.33 7.62
CA ALA A 235 15.99 12.07 7.43
C ALA A 235 14.57 12.15 7.99
N ASP A 236 14.40 12.66 9.22
CA ASP A 236 13.08 12.83 9.85
C ASP A 236 12.18 13.78 9.04
N MET A 237 12.75 14.89 8.53
CA MET A 237 12.01 15.81 7.65
C MET A 237 11.57 15.15 6.34
N PHE A 238 12.46 14.39 5.69
CA PHE A 238 12.11 13.69 4.45
C PHE A 238 11.07 12.60 4.69
N ASP A 239 11.18 11.84 5.78
CA ASP A 239 10.19 10.83 6.17
C ASP A 239 8.82 11.46 6.46
N PHE A 240 8.79 12.62 7.09
CA PHE A 240 7.54 13.37 7.30
C PHE A 240 6.94 13.82 5.97
N LEU A 241 7.73 14.47 5.12
CA LEU A 241 7.26 14.95 3.81
C LEU A 241 6.81 13.80 2.90
N SER A 242 7.48 12.64 2.93
CA SER A 242 7.07 11.48 2.15
C SER A 242 5.72 10.92 2.63
N LYS A 243 5.49 10.86 3.94
CA LYS A 243 4.22 10.42 4.52
C LYS A 243 3.08 11.38 4.17
N GLU A 244 3.31 12.69 4.30
CA GLU A 244 2.31 13.69 3.93
C GLU A 244 2.01 13.69 2.43
N LEU A 245 3.01 13.46 1.57
CA LEU A 245 2.79 13.29 0.14
C LEU A 245 1.87 12.09 -0.15
N ILE A 246 2.17 10.93 0.44
CA ILE A 246 1.34 9.71 0.27
C ILE A 246 -0.07 9.97 0.78
N ARG A 247 -0.20 10.58 1.97
CA ARG A 247 -1.49 10.96 2.56
C ARG A 247 -2.31 11.84 1.61
N ILE A 248 -1.72 12.88 1.04
CA ILE A 248 -2.42 13.78 0.09
C ILE A 248 -2.85 13.03 -1.18
N GLN A 249 -2.03 12.11 -1.67
CA GLN A 249 -2.40 11.27 -2.83
C GLN A 249 -3.57 10.33 -2.50
N GLU A 250 -3.54 9.71 -1.32
CA GLU A 250 -4.63 8.85 -0.83
C GLU A 250 -5.92 9.64 -0.59
N GLU A 251 -5.84 10.82 0.02
CA GLU A 251 -6.99 11.72 0.21
C GLU A 251 -7.65 12.07 -1.14
N ARG A 252 -6.86 12.42 -2.16
CA ARG A 252 -7.37 12.68 -3.52
C ARG A 252 -8.03 11.45 -4.14
N ARG A 253 -7.43 10.26 -3.95
CA ARG A 253 -7.97 8.99 -4.47
C ARG A 253 -9.29 8.63 -3.78
N ILE A 254 -9.37 8.76 -2.47
CA ILE A 254 -10.58 8.52 -1.69
C ILE A 254 -11.67 9.52 -2.09
N HIS A 255 -11.33 10.79 -2.27
CA HIS A 255 -12.28 11.81 -2.72
C HIS A 255 -12.86 11.48 -4.10
N ALA A 256 -12.03 11.05 -5.06
CA ALA A 256 -12.50 10.59 -6.37
C ALA A 256 -13.46 9.38 -6.25
N PHE A 257 -13.15 8.41 -5.39
CA PHE A 257 -14.05 7.28 -5.14
C PHE A 257 -15.37 7.71 -4.48
N ALA A 258 -15.34 8.65 -3.53
CA ALA A 258 -16.54 9.20 -2.91
C ALA A 258 -17.45 9.88 -3.95
N MET A 259 -16.87 10.68 -4.86
CA MET A 259 -17.62 11.34 -5.94
C MET A 259 -18.28 10.33 -6.90
N LEU A 260 -17.57 9.25 -7.26
CA LEU A 260 -18.12 8.18 -8.09
C LEU A 260 -19.25 7.43 -7.37
N ALA A 261 -19.07 7.13 -6.09
CA ALA A 261 -20.08 6.46 -5.27
C ALA A 261 -21.34 7.32 -5.10
N GLU A 262 -21.20 8.63 -4.85
CA GLU A 262 -22.32 9.57 -4.83
C GLU A 262 -23.06 9.61 -6.16
N ARG A 263 -22.33 9.68 -7.28
CA ARG A 263 -22.96 9.67 -8.61
C ARG A 263 -23.76 8.38 -8.82
N GLN A 264 -23.21 7.23 -8.46
CA GLN A 264 -23.92 5.95 -8.55
C GLN A 264 -25.14 5.88 -7.63
N ARG A 265 -25.05 6.47 -6.43
CA ARG A 265 -26.19 6.60 -5.51
C ARG A 265 -27.30 7.45 -6.13
N ARG A 266 -26.99 8.64 -6.65
CA ARG A 266 -27.96 9.52 -7.32
C ARG A 266 -28.63 8.83 -8.52
N ILE A 267 -27.87 8.07 -9.31
CA ILE A 267 -28.42 7.30 -10.45
C ILE A 267 -29.38 6.22 -9.95
N ARG A 268 -29.06 5.50 -8.86
CA ARG A 268 -29.96 4.50 -8.29
C ARG A 268 -31.22 5.13 -7.71
N GLU A 269 -31.09 6.21 -6.96
CA GLU A 269 -32.22 6.96 -6.41
C GLU A 269 -33.15 7.48 -7.53
N ALA A 270 -32.59 8.00 -8.63
CA ALA A 270 -33.37 8.45 -9.79
C ALA A 270 -34.09 7.29 -10.51
N LYS A 271 -33.45 6.11 -10.60
CA LYS A 271 -34.09 4.91 -11.17
C LYS A 271 -35.22 4.40 -10.26
N GLU A 272 -35.00 4.37 -8.96
CA GLU A 272 -36.02 3.97 -7.98
C GLU A 272 -37.17 4.97 -7.95
N SER A 273 -36.91 6.28 -8.00
CA SER A 273 -37.95 7.29 -8.07
C SER A 273 -38.76 7.16 -9.36
N GLY A 274 -38.12 6.87 -10.50
CA GLY A 274 -38.81 6.58 -11.76
C GLY A 274 -39.71 5.34 -11.66
N ARG A 275 -39.24 4.26 -11.02
CA ARG A 275 -40.06 3.06 -10.77
C ARG A 275 -41.23 3.33 -9.84
N ARG A 276 -41.02 4.06 -8.73
CA ARG A 276 -42.09 4.44 -7.80
C ARG A 276 -43.17 5.28 -8.49
N GLN A 277 -42.79 6.22 -9.34
CA GLN A 277 -43.75 7.02 -10.11
C GLN A 277 -44.60 6.15 -11.05
N LEU A 278 -44.00 5.16 -11.71
CA LEU A 278 -44.73 4.23 -12.56
C LEU A 278 -45.68 3.34 -11.75
N GLU A 279 -45.24 2.82 -10.61
CA GLU A 279 -46.07 2.02 -9.71
C GLU A 279 -47.24 2.85 -9.12
N GLU A 280 -46.99 4.08 -8.71
CA GLU A 280 -48.04 4.98 -8.21
C GLU A 280 -49.06 5.32 -9.30
N ARG A 281 -48.61 5.55 -10.55
CA ARG A 281 -49.55 5.73 -11.68
C ARG A 281 -50.40 4.49 -11.89
N ARG A 282 -49.78 3.31 -11.90
CA ARG A 282 -50.51 2.05 -12.06
C ARG A 282 -51.53 1.83 -10.95
N ARG A 283 -51.17 2.13 -9.69
CA ARG A 283 -52.11 2.05 -8.56
C ARG A 283 -53.28 3.02 -8.72
N ARG A 284 -53.05 4.25 -9.20
CA ARG A 284 -54.14 5.20 -9.48
C ARG A 284 -55.07 4.70 -10.57
N GLU A 285 -54.52 4.15 -11.65
CA GLU A 285 -55.31 3.53 -12.72
C GLU A 285 -56.13 2.34 -12.19
N GLU A 286 -55.52 1.46 -11.40
CA GLU A 286 -56.19 0.32 -10.75
C GLU A 286 -57.29 0.79 -9.78
N ASP A 287 -57.04 1.83 -8.98
CA ASP A 287 -58.04 2.43 -8.08
C ASP A 287 -59.21 3.06 -8.84
N GLU A 288 -58.96 3.69 -9.99
CA GLU A 288 -60.02 4.24 -10.85
C GLU A 288 -60.88 3.12 -11.45
N ILE A 289 -60.24 2.05 -11.96
CA ILE A 289 -60.94 0.86 -12.45
C ILE A 289 -61.76 0.24 -11.33
N PHE A 290 -61.19 0.09 -10.13
CA PHE A 290 -61.89 -0.46 -8.97
C PHE A 290 -63.11 0.40 -8.58
N LYS A 291 -62.96 1.73 -8.54
CA LYS A 291 -64.09 2.64 -8.31
C LYS A 291 -65.20 2.48 -9.35
N GLN A 292 -64.84 2.32 -10.63
CA GLN A 292 -65.83 2.09 -11.69
C GLN A 292 -66.56 0.75 -11.49
N VAL A 293 -65.83 -0.33 -11.19
CA VAL A 293 -66.43 -1.64 -10.92
C VAL A 293 -67.36 -1.59 -9.71
N VAL A 294 -66.94 -0.94 -8.61
CA VAL A 294 -67.78 -0.76 -7.43
C VAL A 294 -69.02 0.08 -7.75
N LYS A 295 -68.90 1.14 -8.55
CA LYS A 295 -70.05 1.94 -8.99
C LYS A 295 -71.04 1.11 -9.80
N VAL A 296 -70.55 0.28 -10.74
CA VAL A 296 -71.41 -0.65 -11.50
C VAL A 296 -72.10 -1.61 -10.54
N HIS A 297 -71.38 -2.23 -9.60
CA HIS A 297 -71.97 -3.13 -8.62
C HIS A 297 -73.03 -2.46 -7.73
N GLN A 298 -72.77 -1.24 -7.25
CA GLN A 298 -73.76 -0.45 -6.53
C GLN A 298 -74.98 -0.19 -7.41
N SER A 299 -74.81 0.28 -8.64
CA SER A 299 -75.93 0.50 -9.55
C SER A 299 -76.73 -0.77 -9.86
N THR A 300 -76.07 -1.94 -9.95
CA THR A 300 -76.76 -3.23 -10.13
C THR A 300 -77.52 -3.67 -8.88
N VAL A 301 -76.97 -3.39 -7.69
CA VAL A 301 -77.67 -3.66 -6.42
C VAL A 301 -78.88 -2.73 -6.30
N ASP A 302 -78.70 -1.45 -6.60
CA ASP A 302 -79.76 -0.44 -6.55
C ASP A 302 -80.90 -0.80 -7.51
N THR A 303 -80.59 -1.10 -8.78
CA THR A 303 -81.62 -1.54 -9.75
C THR A 303 -82.31 -2.84 -9.34
N TYR A 304 -81.58 -3.82 -8.79
CA TYR A 304 -82.19 -5.05 -8.29
C TYR A 304 -83.14 -4.79 -7.11
N LEU A 305 -82.75 -3.91 -6.19
CA LEU A 305 -83.61 -3.52 -5.07
C LEU A 305 -84.81 -2.71 -5.54
N GLU A 306 -84.63 -1.80 -6.49
CA GLU A 306 -85.71 -1.07 -7.15
C GLU A 306 -86.72 -2.04 -7.78
N ASP A 307 -86.26 -3.04 -8.53
CA ASP A 307 -87.15 -4.04 -9.15
C ASP A 307 -87.96 -4.84 -8.10
N ILE A 308 -87.33 -5.22 -6.98
CA ILE A 308 -88.03 -5.90 -5.88
C ILE A 308 -89.07 -4.97 -5.23
N ILE A 309 -88.69 -3.72 -4.98
CA ILE A 309 -89.56 -2.73 -4.34
C ILE A 309 -90.74 -2.43 -5.27
N MET A 310 -90.50 -2.17 -6.55
CA MET A 310 -91.55 -1.94 -7.55
C MET A 310 -92.46 -3.16 -7.67
N GLY A 311 -91.90 -4.37 -7.76
CA GLY A 311 -92.70 -5.60 -7.78
C GLY A 311 -93.51 -5.83 -6.50
N ALA A 312 -93.03 -5.37 -5.34
CA ALA A 312 -93.80 -5.40 -4.09
C ALA A 312 -94.90 -4.33 -4.07
N ILE A 313 -94.59 -3.11 -4.53
CA ILE A 313 -95.55 -2.01 -4.66
C ILE A 313 -96.69 -2.43 -5.59
N ASP A 314 -96.39 -2.96 -6.77
CA ASP A 314 -97.40 -3.39 -7.75
C ASP A 314 -98.33 -4.46 -7.15
N LYS A 315 -97.79 -5.46 -6.45
CA LYS A 315 -98.61 -6.48 -5.76
C LYS A 315 -99.50 -5.87 -4.68
N THR A 316 -98.96 -4.98 -3.84
CA THR A 316 -99.75 -4.33 -2.79
C THR A 316 -100.82 -3.40 -3.37
N ALA A 317 -100.51 -2.70 -4.46
CA ALA A 317 -101.45 -1.84 -5.16
C ALA A 317 -102.56 -2.66 -5.82
N GLU A 318 -102.24 -3.80 -6.46
CA GLU A 318 -103.24 -4.74 -6.98
C GLU A 318 -104.15 -5.29 -5.88
N GLU A 319 -103.58 -5.68 -4.73
CA GLU A 319 -104.35 -6.14 -3.58
C GLU A 319 -105.27 -5.06 -3.01
N GLN A 320 -104.77 -3.82 -2.88
CA GLN A 320 -105.56 -2.67 -2.41
C GLN A 320 -106.68 -2.35 -3.40
N ALA A 321 -106.37 -2.26 -4.70
CA ALA A 321 -107.38 -2.01 -5.73
C ALA A 321 -108.46 -3.11 -5.74
N ARG A 322 -108.08 -4.39 -5.56
CA ARG A 322 -109.06 -5.48 -5.43
C ARG A 322 -109.95 -5.33 -4.20
N LYS A 323 -109.38 -4.93 -3.05
CA LYS A 323 -110.16 -4.68 -1.83
C LYS A 323 -111.13 -3.50 -2.02
N GLU A 324 -110.67 -2.40 -2.60
CA GLU A 324 -111.52 -1.24 -2.89
C GLU A 324 -112.66 -1.58 -3.87
N ILE A 325 -112.36 -2.34 -4.93
CA ILE A 325 -113.37 -2.83 -5.87
C ILE A 325 -114.38 -3.73 -5.16
N GLN A 326 -113.93 -4.62 -4.27
CA GLN A 326 -114.82 -5.47 -3.47
C GLN A 326 -115.70 -4.65 -2.53
N GLU A 327 -115.14 -3.70 -1.78
CA GLU A 327 -115.92 -2.79 -0.91
C GLU A 327 -116.93 -1.97 -1.71
N GLN A 328 -116.54 -1.49 -2.89
CA GLN A 328 -117.44 -0.74 -3.77
C GLN A 328 -118.55 -1.65 -4.33
N ALA A 329 -118.23 -2.89 -4.70
CA ALA A 329 -119.21 -3.89 -5.11
C ALA A 329 -120.17 -4.26 -3.98
N GLU A 330 -119.69 -4.38 -2.74
CA GLU A 330 -120.52 -4.60 -1.56
C GLU A 330 -121.45 -3.41 -1.29
N LYS A 331 -120.95 -2.17 -1.39
CA LYS A 331 -121.79 -0.95 -1.28
C LYS A 331 -122.85 -0.90 -2.37
N ILE A 332 -122.49 -1.18 -3.63
CA ILE A 332 -123.45 -1.26 -4.73
C ILE A 332 -124.48 -2.36 -4.48
N ASN A 333 -124.05 -3.54 -4.01
CA ASN A 333 -124.96 -4.63 -3.65
C ASN A 333 -125.91 -4.22 -2.51
N GLN A 334 -125.42 -3.52 -1.48
CA GLN A 334 -126.26 -3.02 -0.39
C GLN A 334 -127.28 -1.99 -0.89
N VAL A 335 -126.85 -1.03 -1.72
CA VAL A 335 -127.76 -0.09 -2.38
C VAL A 335 -128.78 -0.82 -3.25
N ALA A 336 -128.37 -1.85 -4.00
CA ALA A 336 -129.27 -2.69 -4.78
C ALA A 336 -130.28 -3.41 -3.86
N TYR A 337 -129.85 -4.05 -2.78
CA TYR A 337 -130.72 -4.70 -1.80
C TYR A 337 -131.67 -3.73 -1.09
N ASP A 338 -131.24 -2.52 -0.77
CA ASP A 338 -132.09 -1.50 -0.15
C ASP A 338 -133.10 -0.92 -1.16
N MET A 339 -132.67 -0.74 -2.42
CA MET A 339 -133.57 -0.46 -3.54
C MET A 339 -134.55 -1.60 -3.77
N GLU A 340 -134.20 -2.87 -3.53
CA GLU A 340 -135.13 -4.01 -3.62
C GLU A 340 -136.14 -4.03 -2.48
N LYS A 341 -135.71 -3.74 -1.25
CA LYS A 341 -136.57 -3.79 -0.04
C LYS A 341 -137.58 -2.65 0.02
N THR A 342 -137.26 -1.49 -0.55
CA THR A 342 -138.14 -0.31 -0.56
C THR A 342 -139.13 -0.29 -1.74
N ARG A 343 -139.19 -1.36 -2.55
CA ARG A 343 -139.99 -1.41 -3.79
C ARG A 343 -141.49 -1.37 -3.55
N THR A 344 -142.17 -0.56 -4.36
CA THR A 344 -143.61 -0.60 -4.59
C THR A 344 -143.91 -1.29 -5.93
N LYS A 345 -145.09 -1.93 -6.07
CA LYS A 345 -145.45 -2.72 -7.29
C LYS A 345 -145.38 -1.91 -8.60
N LEU A 346 -145.61 -0.60 -8.52
CA LEU A 346 -145.53 0.30 -9.68
C LEU A 346 -144.10 0.45 -10.22
N GLN A 347 -143.10 0.57 -9.34
CA GLN A 347 -141.70 0.70 -9.75
C GLN A 347 -141.12 -0.60 -10.33
N SER A 348 -141.63 -1.77 -9.93
CA SER A 348 -141.25 -3.04 -10.56
C SER A 348 -141.79 -3.19 -12.00
N GLU A 349 -142.96 -2.63 -12.29
CA GLU A 349 -143.51 -2.66 -13.66
C GLU A 349 -142.78 -1.69 -14.59
N GLU A 350 -142.37 -0.53 -14.07
CA GLU A 350 -141.61 0.47 -14.82
C GLU A 350 -140.20 -0.04 -15.19
N ILE A 351 -139.49 -0.71 -14.26
CA ILE A 351 -138.20 -1.36 -14.55
C ILE A 351 -138.37 -2.49 -15.57
N VAL A 352 -139.44 -3.30 -15.49
CA VAL A 352 -139.69 -4.33 -16.52
C VAL A 352 -139.93 -3.70 -17.89
N ALA A 353 -140.64 -2.57 -17.96
CA ALA A 353 -140.82 -1.83 -19.21
C ALA A 353 -139.48 -1.26 -19.75
N GLU A 354 -138.61 -0.74 -18.87
CA GLU A 354 -137.26 -0.30 -19.23
C GLU A 354 -136.36 -1.47 -19.66
N LEU A 355 -136.43 -2.64 -19.00
CA LEU A 355 -135.64 -3.82 -19.35
C LEU A 355 -136.10 -4.42 -20.69
N VAL A 356 -137.41 -4.40 -20.94
CA VAL A 356 -137.97 -4.77 -22.25
C VAL A 356 -137.51 -3.79 -23.31
N SER A 357 -137.57 -2.48 -23.06
CA SER A 357 -137.25 -1.48 -24.08
C SER A 357 -135.75 -1.34 -24.36
N SER A 358 -134.91 -1.44 -23.34
CA SER A 358 -133.44 -1.25 -23.45
C SER A 358 -132.67 -2.53 -23.72
N PHE A 359 -133.16 -3.70 -23.30
CA PHE A 359 -132.42 -4.96 -23.42
C PHE A 359 -133.09 -5.94 -24.39
N LEU A 360 -134.39 -6.20 -24.24
CA LEU A 360 -135.07 -7.22 -25.06
C LEU A 360 -135.37 -6.73 -26.48
N LEU A 361 -135.88 -5.50 -26.65
CA LEU A 361 -136.17 -4.97 -27.99
C LEU A 361 -134.90 -4.86 -28.85
N PRO A 362 -133.75 -4.35 -28.36
CA PRO A 362 -132.54 -4.26 -29.17
C PRO A 362 -131.90 -5.63 -29.44
N GLU A 363 -131.95 -6.59 -28.53
CA GLU A 363 -131.47 -7.95 -28.80
C GLU A 363 -132.36 -8.69 -29.79
N VAL A 364 -133.69 -8.55 -29.71
CA VAL A 364 -134.61 -9.10 -30.73
C VAL A 364 -134.39 -8.41 -32.07
N GLN A 365 -134.10 -7.11 -32.10
CA GLN A 365 -133.68 -6.41 -33.32
C GLN A 365 -132.33 -6.93 -33.87
N LYS A 366 -131.35 -7.23 -33.02
CA LYS A 366 -130.09 -7.86 -33.47
C LYS A 366 -130.29 -9.30 -33.96
N ILE A 367 -131.17 -10.07 -33.34
CA ILE A 367 -131.47 -11.45 -33.73
C ILE A 367 -132.25 -11.45 -35.07
N THR A 368 -133.25 -10.59 -35.24
CA THR A 368 -133.97 -10.45 -36.52
C THR A 368 -133.09 -9.90 -37.64
N MET A 369 -132.14 -9.00 -37.34
CA MET A 369 -131.10 -8.56 -38.28
C MET A 369 -130.09 -9.69 -38.62
N ARG A 370 -129.93 -10.71 -37.77
CA ARG A 370 -129.11 -11.90 -38.03
C ARG A 370 -129.85 -13.04 -38.75
N GLU A 371 -131.19 -13.05 -38.75
CA GLU A 371 -132.01 -14.05 -39.45
C GLU A 371 -132.45 -13.63 -40.86
N ASN A 372 -132.48 -12.32 -41.14
CA ASN A 372 -132.84 -11.75 -42.46
C ASN A 372 -131.64 -11.21 -43.28
N GLY A 373 -130.41 -11.58 -42.91
CA GLY A 373 -129.18 -11.36 -43.67
C GLY A 373 -128.32 -12.62 -43.58
#